data_AF-Q6RCK7-F1
#
_entry.id   AF-Q6RCK7-F1
#
_cell.length_a   1.000
_cell.length_b   1.000
_cell.length_c   1.000
_cell.angle_alpha   90.00
_cell.angle_beta   90.00
_cell.angle_gamma   90.00
#
_symmetry.space_group_name_H-M   'P 1'
#
loop_
_entity.id
_entity.type
_entity.pdbx_description
1 polymer ?
#
loop_
_entity_poly.entity_id
_entity_poly.type
_entity_poly.pdbx_seq_one_letter_code
_entity_poly.pdbx_strand_id
1 'polypeptide(L)'
;NAKVFTCSYHGWAYDTAGNLVNVPYEAESFPCLDKKEWSPLKARVATYKGLIFANWDENAVDLDTYLGEAKFYMDHMLDRTEAGTEAIPGVQKWVIPCNWKFAAEQFCSDMYHAGTTSHLSGILAGLPEGLQMADLAPPTV
;
A
#
# COMPACT_ATOMS: atom_id res chain seq x y z
N ASN A 1 -14.62 8.73 9.95
CA ASN A 1 -13.96 9.15 11.21
C ASN A 1 -14.68 8.43 12.35
N ALA A 2 -13.95 7.91 13.34
CA ALA A 2 -14.52 7.15 14.45
C ALA A 2 -13.82 7.52 15.76
N LYS A 3 -14.55 7.43 16.87
CA LYS A 3 -13.99 7.59 18.23
C LYS A 3 -13.66 6.24 18.88
N VAL A 4 -14.36 5.19 18.46
CA VAL A 4 -14.30 3.81 18.98
C VAL A 4 -14.70 2.88 17.84
N PHE A 5 -14.13 1.68 17.81
CA PHE A 5 -14.56 0.58 16.95
C PHE A 5 -15.24 -0.48 17.81
N THR A 6 -16.46 -0.88 17.46
CA THR A 6 -17.20 -1.89 18.22
C THR A 6 -17.38 -3.13 17.37
N CYS A 7 -16.92 -4.28 17.85
CA CYS A 7 -17.19 -5.56 17.23
C CYS A 7 -18.70 -5.80 17.20
N SER A 8 -19.27 -5.91 16.00
CA SER A 8 -20.71 -6.02 15.79
C SER A 8 -21.31 -7.35 16.28
N TYR A 9 -20.48 -8.33 16.60
CA TYR A 9 -20.95 -9.62 17.07
C TYR A 9 -21.30 -9.58 18.57
N HIS A 10 -20.35 -9.20 19.44
CA HIS A 10 -20.51 -9.27 20.90
C HIS A 10 -20.25 -7.95 21.64
N GLY A 11 -20.10 -6.83 20.93
CA GLY A 11 -20.01 -5.50 21.55
C GLY A 11 -18.68 -5.18 22.23
N TRP A 12 -17.62 -5.99 22.02
CA TRP A 12 -16.27 -5.61 22.45
C TRP A 12 -15.86 -4.34 21.74
N ALA A 13 -15.42 -3.33 22.51
CA ALA A 13 -15.11 -2.02 21.98
C ALA A 13 -13.61 -1.71 22.11
N TYR A 14 -13.07 -1.14 21.04
CA TYR A 14 -11.66 -0.81 20.89
C TYR A 14 -11.51 0.69 20.65
N ASP A 15 -10.54 1.31 21.30
CA ASP A 15 -10.20 2.71 21.00
C ASP A 15 -9.56 2.83 19.60
N THR A 16 -9.26 4.06 19.17
CA THR A 16 -8.64 4.30 17.86
C THR A 16 -7.19 3.81 17.75
N ALA A 17 -6.56 3.43 18.86
CA ALA A 17 -5.24 2.80 18.90
C ALA A 17 -5.33 1.26 18.93
N GLY A 18 -6.55 0.71 18.80
CA GLY A 18 -6.81 -0.73 18.77
C GLY A 18 -6.76 -1.39 20.13
N ASN A 19 -6.73 -0.65 21.24
CA ASN A 19 -6.76 -1.26 22.56
C ASN A 19 -8.19 -1.67 22.91
N LEU A 20 -8.38 -2.89 23.43
CA LEU A 20 -9.66 -3.31 23.99
C LEU A 20 -9.96 -2.47 25.24
N VAL A 21 -11.03 -1.67 25.19
CA VAL A 21 -11.38 -0.73 26.28
C VAL A 21 -12.63 -1.16 27.04
N ASN A 22 -13.55 -1.88 26.38
CA ASN A 22 -14.80 -2.32 26.98
C ASN A 22 -15.21 -3.72 26.53
N VAL A 23 -15.65 -4.53 27.48
CA VAL A 23 -16.28 -5.83 27.26
C VAL A 23 -17.64 -5.85 27.96
N PRO A 24 -18.75 -6.16 27.26
CA PRO A 24 -20.05 -6.31 27.92
C PRO A 24 -20.02 -7.42 28.97
N TYR A 25 -20.63 -7.17 30.14
CA TYR A 25 -20.68 -8.09 31.28
C TYR A 25 -19.29 -8.54 31.77
N GLU A 26 -18.27 -7.68 31.67
CA GLU A 26 -16.88 -7.99 32.06
C GLU A 26 -16.78 -8.45 33.51
N ALA A 27 -17.46 -7.76 34.45
CA ALA A 27 -17.40 -8.09 35.87
C ALA A 27 -18.03 -9.45 36.20
N GLU A 28 -19.11 -9.82 35.51
CA GLU A 28 -19.87 -11.04 35.77
C GLU A 28 -19.30 -12.27 35.04
N SER A 29 -18.78 -12.07 33.82
CA SER A 29 -18.40 -13.16 32.92
C SER A 29 -16.89 -13.27 32.69
N PHE A 30 -16.14 -12.19 32.89
CA PHE A 30 -14.71 -12.09 32.58
C PHE A 30 -13.89 -11.41 33.70
N PRO A 31 -14.03 -11.81 34.98
CA PRO A 31 -13.46 -11.08 36.12
C PRO A 31 -11.93 -11.00 36.14
N CYS A 32 -11.23 -11.80 35.33
CA CYS A 32 -9.78 -11.88 35.24
C CYS A 32 -9.22 -11.48 33.86
N LEU A 33 -10.03 -10.84 33.00
CA LEU A 33 -9.60 -10.50 31.65
C LEU A 33 -8.58 -9.35 31.65
N ASP A 34 -7.36 -9.61 31.18
CA ASP A 34 -6.43 -8.55 30.83
C ASP A 34 -6.70 -8.06 29.40
N LYS A 35 -7.37 -6.93 29.28
CA LYS A 35 -7.72 -6.35 27.98
C LYS A 35 -6.50 -6.00 27.11
N LYS A 36 -5.30 -5.84 27.69
CA LYS A 36 -4.09 -5.58 26.92
C LYS A 36 -3.68 -6.80 26.08
N GLU A 37 -3.71 -7.98 26.69
CA GLU A 37 -3.36 -9.26 26.04
C GLU A 37 -4.39 -9.68 24.98
N TRP A 38 -5.63 -9.22 25.10
CA TRP A 38 -6.73 -9.52 24.17
C TRP A 38 -7.02 -8.41 23.16
N SER A 39 -6.13 -7.43 23.05
CA SER A 39 -6.16 -6.47 21.95
C SER A 39 -5.64 -7.11 20.66
N PRO A 40 -6.13 -6.68 19.48
CA PRO A 40 -5.61 -7.16 18.19
C PRO A 40 -4.09 -6.97 18.08
N LEU A 41 -3.45 -7.87 17.35
CA LEU A 41 -2.02 -7.80 17.04
C LEU A 41 -1.68 -6.43 16.42
N LYS A 42 -0.59 -5.82 16.89
CA LYS A 42 -0.08 -4.54 16.40
C LYS A 42 1.06 -4.76 15.41
N ALA A 43 1.11 -3.92 14.38
CA ALA A 43 2.26 -3.85 13.47
C ALA A 43 3.11 -2.63 13.81
N ARG A 44 4.42 -2.72 13.59
CA ARG A 44 5.30 -1.56 13.53
C ARG A 44 4.92 -0.75 12.30
N VAL A 45 4.76 0.57 12.47
CA VAL A 45 4.41 1.50 11.39
C VAL A 45 5.55 2.49 11.18
N ALA A 46 5.93 2.69 9.92
CA ALA A 46 6.90 3.68 9.51
C ALA A 46 6.43 4.36 8.23
N THR A 47 6.92 5.57 7.98
CA THR A 47 6.56 6.35 6.79
C THR A 47 7.80 6.70 5.99
N TYR A 48 7.67 6.71 4.66
CA TYR A 48 8.69 7.24 3.76
C TYR A 48 8.05 8.23 2.80
N LYS A 49 8.34 9.53 3.00
CA LYS A 49 7.91 10.65 2.15
C LYS A 49 6.42 10.60 1.71
N GLY A 50 5.54 10.33 2.68
CA GLY A 50 4.08 10.27 2.49
C GLY A 50 3.50 8.86 2.36
N LEU A 51 4.31 7.86 1.97
CA LEU A 51 3.87 6.47 1.95
C LEU A 51 3.91 5.85 3.36
N ILE A 52 2.89 5.06 3.71
CA ILE A 52 2.77 4.39 5.00
C ILE A 52 3.04 2.89 4.82
N PHE A 53 4.04 2.37 5.54
CA PHE A 53 4.41 0.96 5.56
C PHE A 53 4.18 0.35 6.94
N ALA A 54 3.94 -0.97 6.97
CA ALA A 54 3.76 -1.72 8.21
C ALA A 54 4.49 -3.06 8.17
N ASN A 55 5.01 -3.51 9.31
CA ASN A 55 5.67 -4.82 9.46
C ASN A 55 5.32 -5.43 10.81
N TRP A 56 5.02 -6.74 10.83
CA TRP A 56 4.67 -7.48 12.04
C TRP A 56 5.90 -7.98 12.81
N ASP A 57 7.04 -8.13 12.14
CA ASP A 57 8.24 -8.70 12.75
C ASP A 57 8.98 -7.65 13.58
N GLU A 58 9.03 -7.88 14.89
CA GLU A 58 9.73 -7.04 15.86
C GLU A 58 11.26 -7.04 15.64
N ASN A 59 11.81 -8.08 15.02
CA ASN A 59 13.24 -8.23 14.80
C ASN A 59 13.67 -7.81 13.39
N ALA A 60 12.74 -7.42 12.53
CA ALA A 60 13.07 -6.91 11.21
C ALA A 60 13.83 -5.58 11.31
N VAL A 61 14.73 -5.35 10.35
CA VAL A 61 15.37 -4.04 10.16
C VAL A 61 14.32 -2.95 10.00
N ASP A 62 14.65 -1.70 10.37
CA ASP A 62 13.76 -0.57 10.13
C ASP A 62 13.51 -0.32 8.63
N LEU A 63 12.49 0.49 8.34
CA LEU A 63 12.08 0.79 6.96
C LEU A 63 13.21 1.44 6.15
N ASP A 64 13.97 2.35 6.76
CA ASP A 64 15.04 3.07 6.05
C ASP A 64 16.13 2.10 5.57
N THR A 65 16.51 1.17 6.46
CA THR A 65 17.47 0.11 6.19
C THR A 65 16.92 -0.90 5.18
N TYR A 66 15.64 -1.30 5.30
CA TYR A 66 15.00 -2.22 4.35
C TYR A 66 14.97 -1.66 2.93
N LEU A 67 14.62 -0.37 2.77
CA LEU A 67 14.59 0.29 1.47
C LEU A 67 15.99 0.49 0.90
N GLY A 68 16.99 0.74 1.75
CA GLY A 68 18.38 0.89 1.35
C GLY A 68 18.55 1.91 0.21
N GLU A 69 19.27 1.52 -0.84
CA GLU A 69 19.51 2.38 -2.01
C GLU A 69 18.28 2.54 -2.93
N ALA A 70 17.25 1.72 -2.77
CA ALA A 70 16.01 1.87 -3.55
C ALA A 70 15.32 3.22 -3.31
N LYS A 71 15.59 3.84 -2.15
CA LYS A 71 15.18 5.21 -1.80
C LYS A 71 15.52 6.22 -2.90
N PHE A 72 16.70 6.10 -3.52
CA PHE A 72 17.12 6.96 -4.62
C PHE A 72 16.10 6.96 -5.76
N TYR A 73 15.62 5.78 -6.15
CA TYR A 73 14.65 5.62 -7.24
C TYR A 73 13.25 6.06 -6.83
N MET A 74 12.86 5.85 -5.57
CA MET A 74 11.58 6.29 -5.02
C MET A 74 11.47 7.82 -5.00
N ASP A 75 12.57 8.51 -4.72
CA ASP A 75 12.64 9.96 -4.63
C ASP A 75 12.32 10.67 -5.95
N HIS A 76 12.54 10.01 -7.10
CA HIS A 76 12.13 10.54 -8.40
C HIS A 76 10.64 10.87 -8.48
N MET A 77 9.80 10.19 -7.69
CA MET A 77 8.37 10.45 -7.57
C MET A 77 8.03 11.18 -6.27
N LEU A 78 8.59 10.73 -5.14
CA LEU A 78 8.13 11.13 -3.81
C LEU A 78 8.76 12.43 -3.28
N ASP A 79 9.86 12.88 -3.85
CA ASP A 79 10.65 14.01 -3.33
C ASP A 79 10.98 15.08 -4.38
N ARG A 80 10.06 15.30 -5.32
CA ARG A 80 10.25 16.26 -6.41
C ARG A 80 10.14 17.72 -5.97
N THR A 81 9.58 17.96 -4.79
CA THR A 81 9.36 19.28 -4.17
C THR A 81 9.30 19.12 -2.66
N GLU A 82 9.69 20.16 -1.95
CA GLU A 82 9.54 20.35 -0.51
C GLU A 82 8.09 20.24 -0.02
N ALA A 83 7.09 20.41 -0.90
CA ALA A 83 5.69 20.23 -0.55
C ALA A 83 5.29 18.76 -0.35
N GLY A 84 6.12 17.81 -0.79
CA GLY A 84 5.81 16.38 -0.77
C GLY A 84 4.76 15.98 -1.81
N THR A 85 3.98 14.95 -1.50
CA THR A 85 2.94 14.39 -2.39
C THR A 85 1.61 14.25 -1.66
N GLU A 86 0.53 14.29 -2.45
CA GLU A 86 -0.82 13.98 -1.98
C GLU A 86 -1.48 12.91 -2.86
N ALA A 87 -2.39 12.15 -2.26
CA ALA A 87 -3.21 11.19 -3.00
C ALA A 87 -4.50 11.86 -3.46
N ILE A 88 -4.81 11.75 -4.75
CA ILE A 88 -6.14 12.10 -5.26
C ILE A 88 -7.17 11.20 -4.55
N PRO A 89 -8.25 11.76 -3.96
CA PRO A 89 -9.23 10.96 -3.23
C PRO A 89 -9.88 9.90 -4.12
N GLY A 90 -9.69 8.63 -3.77
CA GLY A 90 -10.28 7.48 -4.45
C GLY A 90 -9.32 6.31 -4.55
N VAL A 91 -9.76 5.12 -4.15
CA VAL A 91 -8.98 3.89 -4.29
C VAL A 91 -9.76 2.92 -5.18
N GLN A 92 -9.24 2.65 -6.38
CA GLN A 92 -9.79 1.64 -7.28
C GLN A 92 -9.44 0.23 -6.76
N LYS A 93 -10.42 -0.68 -6.69
CA LYS A 93 -10.23 -2.07 -6.25
C LYS A 93 -10.86 -3.03 -7.26
N TRP A 94 -10.10 -4.03 -7.70
CA TRP A 94 -10.55 -5.09 -8.61
C TRP A 94 -9.81 -6.40 -8.31
N VAL A 95 -10.25 -7.52 -8.90
CA VAL A 95 -9.67 -8.85 -8.68
C VAL A 95 -9.09 -9.38 -9.99
N ILE A 96 -7.83 -9.81 -9.98
CA ILE A 96 -7.17 -10.51 -11.09
C ILE A 96 -6.80 -11.92 -10.60
N PRO A 97 -7.28 -12.99 -11.24
CA PRO A 97 -6.98 -14.36 -10.85
C PRO A 97 -5.57 -14.79 -11.34
N CYS A 98 -4.53 -14.13 -10.84
CA CYS A 98 -3.13 -14.46 -11.11
C CYS A 98 -2.31 -14.51 -9.81
N ASN A 99 -1.11 -15.06 -9.88
CA ASN A 99 -0.19 -14.99 -8.74
C ASN A 99 0.36 -13.56 -8.59
N TRP A 100 0.39 -13.05 -7.36
CA TRP A 100 0.89 -11.70 -7.07
C TRP A 100 2.32 -11.44 -7.57
N LYS A 101 3.14 -12.50 -7.67
CA LYS A 101 4.53 -12.39 -8.16
C LYS A 101 4.61 -11.87 -9.60
N PHE A 102 3.65 -12.17 -10.46
CA PHE A 102 3.66 -11.68 -11.85
C PHE A 102 3.60 -10.16 -11.90
N ALA A 103 2.65 -9.55 -11.18
CA ALA A 103 2.53 -8.09 -11.14
C ALA A 103 3.75 -7.45 -10.46
N ALA A 104 4.24 -8.04 -9.37
CA ALA A 104 5.43 -7.53 -8.67
C ALA A 104 6.68 -7.56 -9.56
N GLU A 105 6.95 -8.67 -10.24
CA GLU A 105 8.08 -8.83 -11.16
C GLU A 105 7.98 -7.88 -12.35
N GLN A 106 6.78 -7.74 -12.93
CA GLN A 106 6.55 -6.89 -14.10
C GLN A 106 6.91 -5.42 -13.81
N PHE A 107 6.50 -4.90 -12.65
CA PHE A 107 6.86 -3.53 -12.22
C PHE A 107 8.32 -3.42 -11.75
N CYS A 108 8.91 -4.51 -11.24
CA CYS A 108 10.28 -4.52 -10.76
C CYS A 108 11.29 -4.46 -11.91
N SER A 109 11.05 -5.17 -13.02
CA SER A 109 12.09 -5.38 -14.03
C SER A 109 11.62 -5.52 -15.48
N ASP A 110 10.33 -5.62 -15.76
CA ASP A 110 9.86 -5.96 -17.10
C ASP A 110 9.46 -4.72 -17.91
N MET A 111 10.41 -3.85 -18.27
CA MET A 111 10.13 -2.85 -19.32
C MET A 111 9.98 -3.52 -20.70
N TYR A 112 10.47 -4.75 -20.82
CA TYR A 112 10.50 -5.52 -22.06
C TYR A 112 9.10 -5.77 -22.62
N HIS A 113 8.11 -6.10 -21.78
CA HIS A 113 6.72 -6.30 -22.25
C HIS A 113 6.12 -5.04 -22.88
N ALA A 114 6.50 -3.85 -22.40
CA ALA A 114 5.97 -2.58 -22.88
C ALA A 114 6.59 -2.16 -24.21
N GLY A 115 7.89 -2.41 -24.39
CA GLY A 115 8.61 -2.15 -25.64
C GLY A 115 8.38 -3.19 -26.75
N THR A 116 7.55 -4.21 -26.51
CA THR A 116 7.27 -5.28 -27.47
C THR A 116 5.82 -5.24 -27.93
N THR A 117 4.99 -6.21 -27.52
CA THR A 117 3.64 -6.40 -28.09
C THR A 117 2.51 -6.06 -27.13
N SER A 118 2.77 -6.05 -25.82
CA SER A 118 1.71 -6.05 -24.81
C SER A 118 0.88 -4.77 -24.81
N HIS A 119 1.49 -3.63 -25.14
CA HIS A 119 0.84 -2.30 -25.04
C HIS A 119 0.64 -1.60 -26.39
N LEU A 120 0.76 -2.30 -27.53
CA LEU A 120 0.62 -1.69 -28.85
C LEU A 120 -0.70 -0.92 -29.04
N SER A 121 -1.82 -1.50 -28.60
CA SER A 121 -3.13 -0.86 -28.70
C SER A 121 -3.26 0.35 -27.76
N GLY A 122 -2.62 0.30 -26.58
CA GLY A 122 -2.59 1.41 -25.64
C GLY A 122 -1.79 2.59 -26.18
N ILE A 123 -0.65 2.33 -26.83
CA ILE A 123 0.14 3.39 -27.49
C ILE A 123 -0.66 4.00 -28.64
N LEU A 124 -1.27 3.17 -29.49
CA LEU A 124 -2.13 3.64 -30.59
C LEU A 124 -3.26 4.55 -30.10
N ALA A 125 -3.88 4.23 -28.97
CA ALA A 125 -4.95 5.03 -28.38
C ALA A 125 -4.50 6.43 -27.90
N GLY A 126 -3.20 6.62 -27.66
CA GLY A 126 -2.62 7.90 -27.24
C GLY A 126 -2.05 8.74 -28.38
N LEU A 127 -2.04 8.25 -29.63
CA LEU A 127 -1.48 8.99 -30.74
C LEU A 127 -2.36 10.18 -31.14
N PRO A 128 -1.76 11.32 -31.53
CA PRO A 128 -2.50 12.38 -32.20
C PRO A 128 -3.18 11.87 -33.46
N GLU A 129 -4.32 12.48 -33.79
CA GLU A 129 -5.06 12.14 -35.00
C GLU A 129 -4.18 12.31 -36.25
N GLY A 130 -4.18 11.30 -37.13
CA GLY A 130 -3.40 11.29 -38.36
C GLY A 130 -1.96 10.79 -38.25
N LEU A 131 -1.46 10.48 -37.04
CA LEU A 131 -0.13 9.89 -36.84
C LEU A 131 -0.22 8.35 -36.79
N GLN A 132 0.67 7.65 -37.48
CA GLN A 132 0.78 6.19 -37.39
C GLN A 132 1.97 5.77 -36.54
N MET A 133 1.89 4.58 -35.92
CA MET A 133 3.01 4.01 -35.16
C MET A 133 4.29 3.85 -36.00
N ALA A 134 4.15 3.61 -37.30
CA ALA A 134 5.28 3.51 -38.23
C ALA A 134 6.03 4.84 -38.41
N ASP A 135 5.40 5.98 -38.08
CA ASP A 135 5.98 7.31 -38.19
C ASP A 135 6.81 7.68 -36.95
N LEU A 136 6.73 6.88 -35.88
CA LEU A 136 7.46 7.11 -34.64
C LEU A 136 8.84 6.46 -34.71
N ALA A 137 9.88 7.28 -34.46
CA ALA A 137 11.20 6.74 -34.18
C ALA A 137 11.16 5.95 -32.86
N PRO A 138 11.90 4.83 -32.74
CA PRO A 138 12.14 4.21 -31.44
C PRO A 138 12.72 5.27 -30.50
N PRO A 139 12.36 5.27 -29.20
CA PRO A 139 13.01 6.15 -28.24
C PRO A 139 14.52 5.90 -28.28
N THR A 140 15.28 6.89 -28.73
CA THR A 140 16.74 6.84 -28.67
C THR A 140 17.17 7.12 -27.24
N VAL A 141 17.98 6.23 -26.67
CA VAL A 141 18.74 6.48 -25.44
C VAL A 141 19.76 7.59 -25.63
#